data_AF-A0A562QVV0-F1
#
_entry.id   AF-A0A562QVV0-F1
#
_cell.length_a   1.000
_cell.length_b   1.000
_cell.length_c   1.000
_cell.angle_alpha   90.00
_cell.angle_beta   90.00
_cell.angle_gamma   90.00
#
_symmetry.space_group_name_H-M   'P 1'
#
loop_
_entity.id
_entity.type
_entity.pdbx_description
1 polymer ?
#
loop_
_entity_poly.entity_id
_entity_poly.type
_entity_poly.pdbx_seq_one_letter_code
_entity_poly.pdbx_strand_id
1 'polypeptide(L)'
;MTGLGDTFYGDWIKVPNVAVPNAAEQKVFHSFRKSGGADLKHAGVASELRADILGHGGDNITEERYASSAKLKQMLEALQKLPIVTDHIRFEKVRLLKQVSRKRIRRSAQPRRRGMLP
;
A
#
# COMPACT_ATOMS: atom_id res chain seq x y z
N MET A 1 -0.72 -12.08 13.97
CA MET A 1 -1.05 -12.10 12.53
C MET A 1 -0.22 -11.00 11.89
N THR A 2 0.92 -11.31 11.25
CA THR A 2 1.64 -10.27 10.48
C THR A 2 0.81 -10.00 9.25
N GLY A 3 0.27 -8.78 9.13
CA GLY A 3 -0.56 -8.40 8.00
C GLY A 3 0.19 -8.61 6.68
N LEU A 4 -0.55 -8.77 5.59
CA LEU A 4 0.01 -8.75 4.23
C LEU A 4 0.93 -7.53 4.02
N GLY A 5 0.60 -6.39 4.64
CA GLY A 5 1.40 -5.15 4.64
C GLY A 5 2.81 -5.32 5.21
N ASP A 6 2.97 -5.88 6.41
CA ASP A 6 4.30 -6.04 7.07
C ASP A 6 5.24 -6.92 6.25
N THR A 7 4.65 -7.95 5.64
CA THR A 7 5.37 -8.97 4.87
C THR A 7 5.87 -8.40 3.54
N PHE A 8 5.04 -7.58 2.88
CA PHE A 8 5.43 -6.84 1.68
C PHE A 8 6.47 -5.78 2.00
N TYR A 9 6.28 -5.02 3.09
CA TYR A 9 7.18 -3.95 3.51
C TYR A 9 8.63 -4.43 3.75
N GLY A 10 8.80 -5.52 4.49
CA GLY A 10 10.13 -6.03 4.85
C GLY A 10 10.96 -6.58 3.68
N ASP A 11 10.31 -7.14 2.65
CA ASP A 11 11.01 -7.56 1.43
C ASP A 11 11.21 -6.38 0.48
N TRP A 12 10.24 -5.47 0.40
CA TRP A 12 10.33 -4.31 -0.46
C TRP A 12 11.44 -3.37 -0.02
N ILE A 13 11.60 -3.04 1.26
CA ILE A 13 12.60 -2.04 1.72
C ILE A 13 14.04 -2.36 1.28
N LYS A 14 14.33 -3.63 0.98
CA LYS A 14 15.62 -4.06 0.44
C LYS A 14 15.83 -3.65 -1.01
N VAL A 15 14.75 -3.52 -1.79
CA VAL A 15 14.79 -3.21 -3.23
C VAL A 15 15.21 -1.75 -3.48
N PRO A 16 14.60 -0.71 -2.86
CA PRO A 16 15.04 0.66 -3.02
C PRO A 16 16.51 0.88 -2.63
N ASN A 17 16.99 0.26 -1.56
CA ASN A 17 18.38 0.40 -1.13
C ASN A 17 19.38 -0.10 -2.18
N VAL A 18 18.98 -1.06 -3.02
CA VAL A 18 19.81 -1.59 -4.12
C VAL A 18 19.59 -0.78 -5.41
N ALA A 19 18.36 -0.41 -5.71
CA ALA A 19 17.98 0.26 -6.96
C ALA A 19 18.28 1.77 -6.97
N VAL A 20 18.26 2.41 -5.80
CA VAL A 20 18.45 3.84 -5.61
C VAL A 20 19.39 4.04 -4.41
N PRO A 21 20.70 4.24 -4.63
CA PRO A 21 21.64 4.56 -3.56
C PRO A 21 21.11 5.77 -2.75
N ASN A 22 21.09 5.67 -1.42
CA ASN A 22 20.56 6.66 -0.47
C ASN A 22 19.02 6.82 -0.41
N ALA A 23 18.24 5.86 -0.92
CA ALA A 23 16.76 5.89 -0.84
C ALA A 23 16.20 6.02 0.59
N ALA A 24 16.87 5.40 1.56
CA ALA A 24 16.47 5.41 2.97
C ALA A 24 16.47 6.81 3.60
N GLU A 25 17.26 7.75 3.06
CA GLU A 25 17.33 9.13 3.55
C GLU A 25 16.22 10.04 2.99
N GLN A 26 15.51 9.63 1.94
CA GLN A 26 14.65 10.58 1.20
C GLN A 26 13.16 10.22 1.12
N LYS A 27 12.73 8.96 1.07
CA LYS A 27 11.28 8.63 0.90
C LYS A 27 10.93 7.22 1.40
N VAL A 28 10.23 7.11 2.54
CA VAL A 28 9.57 5.87 3.02
C VAL A 28 8.21 5.68 2.33
N PHE A 29 7.63 4.47 2.28
CA PHE A 29 6.29 4.23 1.67
C PHE A 29 5.21 5.23 2.09
N HIS A 30 5.28 5.70 3.34
CA HIS A 30 4.38 6.71 3.86
C HIS A 30 4.45 8.04 3.08
N SER A 31 5.58 8.39 2.47
CA SER A 31 5.69 9.56 1.60
C SER A 31 4.92 9.40 0.30
N PHE A 32 4.77 8.18 -0.26
CA PHE A 32 3.91 7.98 -1.43
C PHE A 32 2.45 8.25 -1.08
N ARG A 33 2.00 7.76 0.07
CA ARG A 33 0.65 8.04 0.58
C ARG A 33 0.41 9.54 0.78
N LYS A 34 1.36 10.26 1.40
CA LYS A 34 1.28 11.73 1.57
C LYS A 34 1.28 12.47 0.24
N SER A 35 2.15 12.07 -0.69
CA SER A 35 2.26 12.71 -2.02
C SER A 35 0.98 12.50 -2.82
N GLY A 36 0.45 11.28 -2.89
CA GLY A 36 -0.84 11.01 -3.55
C GLY A 36 -2.01 11.78 -2.93
N GLY A 37 -2.03 11.93 -1.59
CA GLY A 37 -3.03 12.77 -0.93
C GLY A 37 -2.93 14.26 -1.28
N ALA A 38 -1.72 14.78 -1.50
CA ALA A 38 -1.48 16.14 -1.97
C ALA A 38 -1.86 16.31 -3.44
N ASP A 39 -1.49 15.36 -4.30
CA ASP A 39 -1.82 15.41 -5.73
C ASP A 39 -3.34 15.38 -5.95
N LEU A 40 -4.06 14.54 -5.20
CA LEU A 40 -5.53 14.53 -5.22
C LEU A 40 -6.12 15.87 -4.76
N LYS A 41 -5.51 16.52 -3.76
CA LYS A 41 -5.93 17.87 -3.32
C LYS A 41 -5.70 18.89 -4.43
N HIS A 42 -4.56 18.86 -5.11
CA HIS A 42 -4.25 19.74 -6.24
C HIS A 42 -5.18 19.51 -7.43
N ALA A 43 -5.63 18.26 -7.63
CA ALA A 43 -6.64 17.90 -8.63
C ALA A 43 -8.09 18.21 -8.23
N GLY A 44 -8.29 18.94 -7.11
CA GLY A 44 -9.61 19.38 -6.65
C GLY A 44 -10.48 18.25 -6.09
N VAL A 45 -9.90 17.17 -5.58
CA VAL A 45 -10.65 16.08 -4.94
C VAL A 45 -11.00 16.45 -3.50
N ALA A 46 -12.27 16.33 -3.16
CA ALA A 46 -12.82 16.63 -1.83
C ALA A 46 -12.10 15.86 -0.71
N SER A 47 -12.03 16.43 0.49
CA SER A 47 -11.35 15.83 1.65
C SER A 47 -11.91 14.47 2.02
N GLU A 48 -13.23 14.31 2.04
CA GLU A 48 -13.93 13.07 2.37
C GLU A 48 -13.53 11.93 1.40
N LEU A 49 -13.60 12.19 0.10
CA LEU A 49 -13.22 11.20 -0.92
C LEU A 49 -11.72 10.87 -0.87
N ARG A 50 -10.85 11.83 -0.51
CA ARG A 50 -9.43 11.56 -0.27
C ARG A 50 -9.22 10.70 0.98
N ALA A 51 -9.97 10.95 2.05
CA ALA A 51 -9.92 10.16 3.28
C ALA A 51 -10.31 8.70 2.98
N ASP A 52 -11.38 8.49 2.22
CA ASP A 52 -11.83 7.17 1.76
C ASP A 52 -10.77 6.45 0.89
N ILE A 53 -10.17 7.13 -0.09
CA ILE A 53 -9.12 6.55 -0.96
C ILE A 53 -7.88 6.15 -0.14
N LEU A 54 -7.52 6.97 0.84
CA LEU A 54 -6.40 6.68 1.70
C LEU A 54 -6.79 5.65 2.78
N GLY A 55 -8.06 5.45 3.08
CA GLY A 55 -8.51 4.60 4.20
C GLY A 55 -8.23 5.26 5.56
N HIS A 56 -8.48 6.57 5.66
CA HIS A 56 -8.66 7.23 6.95
C HIS A 56 -10.11 6.98 7.45
N GLY A 57 -10.28 6.90 8.77
CA GLY A 57 -11.61 6.98 9.37
C GLY A 57 -12.18 8.39 9.27
N GLY A 58 -13.48 8.53 9.54
CA GLY A 58 -14.12 9.83 9.65
C GLY A 58 -13.60 10.63 10.84
N ASP A 59 -13.67 11.96 10.78
CA ASP A 59 -13.21 12.83 11.88
C ASP A 59 -14.25 12.93 13.01
N ASN A 60 -15.44 12.36 12.83
CA ASN A 60 -16.57 12.44 13.76
C ASN A 60 -17.57 11.27 13.57
N ILE A 61 -18.43 11.06 14.58
CA ILE A 61 -19.34 9.89 14.69
C ILE A 61 -20.23 9.72 13.45
N THR A 62 -20.63 10.81 12.80
CA THR A 62 -21.47 10.76 11.60
C THR A 62 -20.73 10.14 10.41
N GLU A 63 -19.46 10.52 10.22
CA GLU A 63 -18.60 10.00 9.15
C GLU A 63 -18.13 8.57 9.42
N GLU A 64 -17.93 8.18 10.69
CA GLU A 64 -17.53 6.80 11.04
C GLU A 64 -18.70 5.81 11.10
N ARG A 65 -19.89 6.25 11.51
CA ARG A 65 -21.01 5.35 11.86
C ARG A 65 -22.16 5.35 10.85
N TYR A 66 -22.35 6.43 10.09
CA TYR A 66 -23.51 6.59 9.19
C TYR A 66 -23.14 6.82 7.72
N ALA A 67 -21.91 7.24 7.41
CA ALA A 67 -21.44 7.33 6.03
C ALA A 67 -20.81 6.01 5.58
N SER A 68 -21.32 5.42 4.51
CA SER A 68 -20.59 4.36 3.81
C SER A 68 -19.47 4.99 3.01
N SER A 69 -18.28 4.38 2.99
CA SER A 69 -17.21 4.79 2.09
C SER A 69 -17.70 5.01 0.66
N ALA A 70 -17.09 5.98 -0.02
CA ALA A 70 -17.38 6.30 -1.40
C ALA A 70 -17.38 5.05 -2.28
N LYS A 71 -18.24 5.05 -3.31
CA LYS A 71 -18.32 3.91 -4.22
C LYS A 71 -16.99 3.76 -4.98
N LEU A 72 -16.62 2.52 -5.30
CA LEU A 72 -15.39 2.23 -6.05
C LEU A 72 -15.27 3.04 -7.35
N LYS A 73 -16.40 3.31 -8.02
CA LYS A 73 -16.44 4.14 -9.22
C LYS A 73 -15.98 5.58 -8.94
N GLN A 74 -16.45 6.19 -7.86
CA GLN A 74 -16.08 7.56 -7.47
C GLN A 74 -14.59 7.64 -7.09
N MET A 75 -14.09 6.63 -6.37
CA MET A 75 -12.67 6.52 -6.04
C MET A 75 -11.82 6.38 -7.32
N LEU A 76 -12.25 5.56 -8.28
CA LEU A 76 -11.57 5.39 -9.56
C LEU A 76 -11.53 6.69 -10.38
N GLU A 77 -12.65 7.40 -10.49
CA GLU A 77 -12.74 8.69 -11.20
C GLU A 77 -11.81 9.74 -10.58
N ALA A 78 -11.67 9.76 -9.24
CA ALA A 78 -10.73 10.64 -8.56
C ALA A 78 -9.26 10.25 -8.84
N LEU A 79 -8.94 8.95 -8.82
CA LEU A 79 -7.59 8.45 -9.11
C LEU A 79 -7.18 8.70 -10.57
N GLN A 80 -8.11 8.68 -11.52
CA GLN A 80 -7.87 8.99 -12.93
C GLN A 80 -7.44 10.44 -13.18
N LYS A 81 -7.61 11.34 -12.21
CA LYS A 81 -7.09 12.71 -12.29
C LYS A 81 -5.57 12.81 -12.05
N LEU A 82 -4.95 11.75 -11.52
CA LEU A 82 -3.53 11.72 -11.24
C LEU A 82 -2.72 11.33 -12.49
N PRO A 83 -1.52 11.89 -12.69
CA PRO A 83 -0.66 11.49 -13.78
C PRO A 83 -0.18 10.04 -13.60
N ILE A 84 -0.11 9.30 -14.70
CA ILE A 84 0.50 7.96 -14.71
C ILE A 84 2.02 8.15 -14.79
N VAL A 85 2.66 8.37 -13.64
CA VAL A 85 4.11 8.63 -13.57
C VAL A 85 4.96 7.45 -14.03
N THR A 86 4.39 6.26 -14.18
CA THR A 86 5.07 5.04 -14.61
C THR A 86 4.86 4.70 -16.08
N ASP A 87 4.19 5.55 -16.87
CA ASP A 87 3.84 5.24 -18.26
C ASP A 87 5.08 5.03 -19.15
N HIS A 88 6.19 5.67 -18.81
CA HIS A 88 7.48 5.52 -19.47
C HIS A 88 8.20 4.20 -19.14
N ILE A 89 7.74 3.44 -18.15
CA ILE A 89 8.37 2.19 -17.72
C ILE A 89 7.93 1.07 -18.66
N ARG A 90 8.91 0.50 -19.38
CA ARG A 90 8.65 -0.66 -20.24
C ARG A 90 8.26 -1.87 -19.40
N PHE A 91 7.25 -2.58 -19.87
CA PHE A 91 6.83 -3.84 -19.24
C PHE A 91 7.96 -4.86 -19.32
N GLU A 92 8.31 -5.43 -18.18
CA GLU A 92 9.28 -6.51 -18.05
C GLU A 92 8.60 -7.76 -17.49
N LYS A 93 9.15 -8.93 -17.82
CA LYS A 93 8.59 -10.20 -17.34
C LYS A 93 8.63 -10.25 -15.81
N VAL A 94 7.46 -10.44 -15.19
CA VAL A 94 7.31 -10.54 -13.73
C VAL A 94 8.23 -11.64 -13.17
N ARG A 95 9.14 -11.25 -12.26
CA ARG A 95 10.03 -12.18 -11.56
C ARG A 95 9.51 -12.42 -10.15
N LEU A 96 9.02 -13.63 -9.91
CA LEU A 96 8.53 -14.02 -8.58
C LEU A 96 9.71 -14.36 -7.66
N LEU A 97 9.56 -14.02 -6.38
CA LEU A 97 10.48 -14.49 -5.34
C LEU A 97 10.50 -16.04 -5.34
N LYS A 98 11.68 -16.65 -5.14
CA LYS A 98 11.87 -18.12 -5.13
C LYS A 98 10.89 -18.86 -4.20
N GLN A 99 10.52 -18.24 -3.09
CA GLN A 99 9.55 -18.81 -2.13
C GLN A 99 8.12 -18.83 -2.67
N VAL A 100 7.73 -17.79 -3.42
CA VAL A 100 6.41 -17.67 -4.06
C VAL A 100 6.31 -18.64 -5.22
N SER A 101 7.34 -18.72 -6.07
CA SER A 101 7.36 -19.67 -7.19
C SER A 101 7.32 -21.13 -6.73
N ARG A 102 7.88 -21.43 -5.56
CA ARG A 102 7.86 -22.76 -4.93
C ARG A 102 6.65 -23.01 -4.03
N LYS A 103 5.68 -22.08 -3.96
CA LYS A 103 4.49 -22.15 -3.09
C LYS A 103 4.82 -22.51 -1.63
N ARG A 104 5.98 -22.08 -1.10
CA ARG A 104 6.38 -22.38 0.27
C ARG A 104 5.70 -21.39 1.23
N ILE A 105 5.10 -21.93 2.30
CA ILE A 105 4.59 -21.12 3.40
C ILE A 105 5.77 -20.39 4.05
N ARG A 106 5.66 -19.07 4.22
CA ARG A 106 6.67 -18.28 4.93
C ARG A 106 6.81 -18.82 6.36
N ARG A 107 8.03 -18.84 6.90
CA ARG A 107 8.28 -19.26 8.29
C ARG A 107 7.43 -18.48 9.31
N SER A 108 7.16 -17.20 9.06
CA SER A 108 6.29 -16.36 9.91
C SER A 108 4.81 -16.75 9.86
N ALA A 109 4.37 -17.41 8.79
CA ALA A 109 3.01 -17.93 8.60
C ALA A 109 2.91 -19.43 8.92
N GLN A 110 4.03 -20.08 9.29
CA GLN A 110 3.98 -21.46 9.76
C GLN A 110 3.30 -21.50 11.13
N PRO A 111 2.42 -22.48 11.39
CA PRO A 111 1.88 -22.68 12.72
C PRO A 111 3.05 -22.84 13.69
N ARG A 112 3.10 -22.01 14.74
CA ARG A 112 4.03 -22.26 15.85
C ARG A 112 3.70 -23.65 16.38
N ARG A 113 4.66 -24.58 16.36
CA ARG A 113 4.50 -25.86 17.06
C ARG A 113 4.18 -25.49 18.51
N ARG A 114 2.92 -25.69 18.92
CA ARG A 114 2.52 -25.62 20.33
C ARG A 114 3.38 -26.67 21.00
N GLY A 115 4.31 -26.25 21.85
CA GLY A 115 5.12 -27.17 22.62
C GLY A 115 4.18 -28.10 23.38
N MET A 116 4.19 -29.37 23.01
CA MET A 116 3.68 -30.45 23.83
C MET A 116 4.76 -30.61 24.91
N LEU A 117 4.56 -29.93 26.05
CA LEU A 117 5.36 -30.20 27.24
C LEU A 117 4.98 -31.60 27.74
N PRO A 118 5.96 -32.41 28.17
CA PRO A 118 5.70 -33.71 28.78
C PRO A 118 4.95 -33.58 30.10
#